data_AF-A0A074RE03-F1
#
_entry.id   AF-A0A074RE03-F1
#
_cell.length_a   1.000
_cell.length_b   1.000
_cell.length_c   1.000
_cell.angle_alpha   90.00
_cell.angle_beta   90.00
_cell.angle_gamma   90.00
#
_symmetry.space_group_name_H-M   'P 1'
#
loop_
_entity.id
_entity.type
_entity.pdbx_description
1 polymer ?
#
loop_
_entity_poly.entity_id
_entity_poly.type
_entity_poly.pdbx_seq_one_letter_code
_entity_poly.pdbx_strand_id
1 'polypeptide(L)'
;ATVIVLGAFSESPELSSMCPVAISGSCKHENSTAHGKILARVLQACKNFPLIRVDCFSTDGESRRRLAIAGLTLTQQVVPATPLYTLLGNLPLFNILCGEDYITACSDKKHNDKRRRNTLLHPKGIVIQGIHITSDVTEQHLTHVTPSASLSLGQPATLSLSAASACLNPDDKQNMTLAFRLLSAISSLRQPLPCDSPAFALKRRILNLLGAMYCYLLDPITNIYLSLGEQLDQLSAAVHIVLALYAQDKGAFMPTNYTTIYKHISSAPISVLLKPSLMTPRVNFL
;
A
#
# COMPACT_ATOMS: atom_id res chain seq x y z
N ALA A 1 11.43 9.52 20.35
CA ALA A 1 11.01 10.86 19.87
C ALA A 1 10.03 10.72 18.71
N THR A 2 9.08 11.64 18.60
CA THR A 2 8.23 11.88 17.42
C THR A 2 8.84 13.05 16.67
N VAL A 3 9.09 12.91 15.38
CA VAL A 3 9.59 13.98 14.52
C VAL A 3 8.56 14.19 13.41
N ILE A 4 8.17 15.44 13.19
CA ILE A 4 7.32 15.86 12.08
C ILE A 4 8.19 16.64 11.11
N VAL A 5 8.16 16.22 9.86
CA VAL A 5 8.91 16.83 8.76
C VAL A 5 7.94 17.34 7.70
N LEU A 6 8.29 18.44 7.04
CA LEU A 6 7.66 18.88 5.81
C LEU A 6 8.57 18.52 4.64
N GLY A 7 8.00 18.02 3.56
CA GLY A 7 8.67 17.82 2.28
C GLY A 7 7.76 18.30 1.17
N ALA A 8 8.31 18.95 0.16
CA ALA A 8 7.53 19.43 -0.98
C ALA A 8 7.42 18.36 -2.08
N PHE A 9 6.29 18.34 -2.78
CA PHE A 9 6.17 17.67 -4.07
C PHE A 9 6.92 18.51 -5.11
N SER A 10 8.20 18.23 -5.29
CA SER A 10 9.07 18.99 -6.18
C SER A 10 10.08 18.07 -6.85
N GLU A 11 10.36 18.34 -8.13
CA GLU A 11 11.46 17.71 -8.86
C GLU A 11 12.83 18.24 -8.41
N SER A 12 12.87 19.47 -7.86
CA SER A 12 14.10 20.03 -7.27
C SER A 12 14.46 19.29 -5.98
N PRO A 13 15.67 18.69 -5.90
CA PRO A 13 16.15 18.00 -4.71
C PRO A 13 16.15 18.88 -3.46
N GLU A 14 16.46 20.17 -3.61
CA GLU A 14 16.53 21.14 -2.50
C GLU A 14 15.18 21.33 -1.83
N LEU A 15 14.11 21.47 -2.63
CA LEU A 15 12.74 21.63 -2.15
C LEU A 15 12.13 20.30 -1.69
N SER A 16 12.58 19.18 -2.26
CA SER A 16 12.16 17.83 -1.84
C SER A 16 12.79 17.39 -0.51
N SER A 17 13.78 18.14 0.00
CA SER A 17 14.45 17.82 1.26
C SER A 17 13.46 17.91 2.43
N MET A 18 13.54 16.92 3.33
CA MET A 18 12.66 16.84 4.48
C MET A 18 13.12 17.80 5.57
N CYS A 19 12.35 18.84 5.84
CA CYS A 19 12.63 19.85 6.85
C CYS A 19 11.89 19.51 8.16
N PRO A 20 12.60 19.22 9.28
CA PRO A 20 11.96 19.02 10.57
C PRO A 20 11.31 20.31 11.06
N VAL A 21 10.02 20.24 11.40
CA VAL A 21 9.24 21.40 11.89
C VAL A 21 8.74 21.23 13.31
N ALA A 22 8.69 20.00 13.81
CA ALA A 22 8.36 19.75 15.21
C ALA A 22 9.03 18.47 15.71
N ILE A 23 9.49 18.51 16.95
CA ILE A 23 10.03 17.37 17.68
C ILE A 23 9.28 17.27 19.00
N SER A 24 8.73 16.09 19.27
CA SER A 24 8.12 15.75 20.56
C SER A 24 8.93 14.62 21.19
N GLY A 25 9.27 14.79 22.46
CA GLY A 25 9.90 13.75 23.27
C GLY A 25 8.94 12.58 23.48
N SER A 26 8.82 11.69 22.49
CA SER A 26 7.99 10.49 22.64
C SER A 26 8.65 9.54 23.63
N CYS A 27 8.19 9.56 24.87
CA CYS A 27 8.35 8.48 25.84
C CYS A 27 7.44 7.27 25.51
N LYS A 28 6.89 7.21 24.28
CA LYS A 28 5.82 6.29 23.84
C LYS A 28 4.50 6.40 24.62
N HIS A 29 4.33 7.38 25.52
CA HIS A 29 3.06 7.61 26.22
C HIS A 29 2.13 8.59 25.49
N GLU A 30 2.60 9.23 24.41
CA GLU A 30 1.76 10.05 23.54
C GLU A 30 0.62 9.19 22.97
N ASN A 31 -0.62 9.58 23.27
CA ASN A 31 -1.82 8.95 22.72
C ASN A 31 -2.24 9.64 21.41
N SER A 32 -3.20 9.04 20.69
CA SER A 32 -3.66 9.57 19.40
C SER A 32 -4.23 10.98 19.49
N THR A 33 -4.95 11.31 20.57
CA THR A 33 -5.52 12.65 20.79
C THR A 33 -4.43 13.70 20.97
N ALA A 34 -3.43 13.43 21.80
CA ALA A 34 -2.29 14.32 22.01
C ALA A 34 -1.50 14.50 20.71
N HIS A 35 -1.25 13.42 19.98
CA HIS A 35 -0.57 13.47 18.68
C HIS A 35 -1.36 14.31 17.65
N GLY A 36 -2.69 14.14 17.60
CA GLY A 36 -3.57 14.93 16.73
C GLY A 36 -3.51 16.43 17.01
N LYS A 37 -3.40 16.84 18.29
CA LYS A 37 -3.20 18.25 18.67
C LYS A 37 -1.88 18.81 18.15
N ILE A 38 -0.81 18.01 18.14
CA ILE A 38 0.49 18.43 17.59
C ILE A 38 0.37 18.62 16.07
N LEU A 39 -0.20 17.64 15.36
CA LEU A 39 -0.41 17.72 13.91
C LEU A 39 -1.29 18.93 13.53
N ALA A 40 -2.36 19.19 14.27
CA ALA A 40 -3.23 20.35 14.06
C ALA A 40 -2.49 21.69 14.27
N ARG A 41 -1.62 21.78 15.29
CA ARG A 41 -0.78 22.97 15.51
C ARG A 41 0.21 23.18 14.37
N VAL A 42 0.81 22.11 13.85
CA VAL A 42 1.70 22.20 12.69
C VAL A 42 0.93 22.70 11.46
N LEU A 43 -0.27 22.19 11.19
CA LEU A 43 -1.12 22.70 10.10
C LEU A 43 -1.44 24.18 10.28
N GLN A 44 -1.85 24.59 11.48
CA GLN A 44 -2.16 25.99 11.77
C GLN A 44 -0.93 26.89 11.57
N ALA A 45 0.25 26.44 11.99
CA ALA A 45 1.49 27.16 11.75
C ALA A 45 1.80 27.28 10.25
N CYS A 46 1.60 26.21 9.47
CA CYS A 46 1.81 26.22 8.03
C CYS A 46 0.91 27.25 7.32
N LYS A 47 -0.33 27.43 7.78
CA LYS A 47 -1.27 28.42 7.21
C LYS A 47 -0.78 29.87 7.34
N ASN A 48 0.13 30.16 8.27
CA ASN A 48 0.75 31.48 8.40
C ASN A 48 1.82 31.76 7.32
N PHE A 49 2.17 30.76 6.51
CA PHE A 49 3.15 30.88 5.44
C PHE A 49 2.44 30.74 4.09
N PRO A 50 2.28 31.82 3.31
CA PRO A 50 1.47 31.80 2.08
C PRO A 50 2.02 30.87 0.99
N LEU A 51 3.30 30.51 1.05
CA LEU A 51 3.95 29.61 0.12
C LEU A 51 3.81 28.12 0.50
N ILE A 52 3.24 27.81 1.67
CA ILE A 52 3.11 26.43 2.16
C ILE A 52 1.64 26.03 2.13
N ARG A 53 1.32 25.09 1.24
CA ARG A 53 0.08 24.34 1.28
C ARG A 53 0.37 22.92 1.72
N VAL A 54 -0.30 22.45 2.76
CA VAL A 54 -0.22 21.05 3.17
C VAL A 54 -1.26 20.27 2.39
N ASP A 55 -0.81 19.30 1.60
CA ASP A 55 -1.71 18.47 0.78
C ASP A 55 -2.04 17.14 1.44
N CYS A 56 -1.10 16.56 2.19
CA CYS A 56 -1.34 15.28 2.85
C CYS A 56 -0.45 15.07 4.10
N PHE A 57 -0.89 14.15 4.96
CA PHE A 57 -0.04 13.57 6.00
C PHE A 57 0.44 12.19 5.58
N SER A 58 1.74 11.94 5.67
CA SER A 58 2.31 10.60 5.50
C SER A 58 2.75 10.01 6.83
N THR A 59 2.50 8.71 7.03
CA THR A 59 2.90 8.00 8.25
C THR A 59 3.50 6.62 7.92
N ASP A 60 4.45 6.19 8.75
CA ASP A 60 4.97 4.83 8.80
C ASP A 60 3.89 3.79 9.17
N GLY A 61 2.71 4.23 9.63
CA GLY A 61 1.58 3.39 9.95
C GLY A 61 1.63 2.83 11.38
N GLU A 62 2.18 3.57 12.34
CA GLU A 62 1.90 3.30 13.75
C GLU A 62 0.40 3.57 14.04
N SER A 63 -0.25 2.72 14.83
CA SER A 63 -1.70 2.73 15.03
C SER A 63 -2.27 4.04 15.61
N ARG A 64 -1.59 4.65 16.57
CA ARG A 64 -2.01 5.91 17.18
C ARG A 64 -1.84 7.07 16.22
N ARG A 65 -0.76 7.09 15.44
CA ARG A 65 -0.53 8.08 14.37
C ARG A 65 -1.60 7.98 13.29
N ARG A 66 -1.94 6.77 12.83
CA ARG A 66 -3.05 6.57 11.89
C ARG A 66 -4.36 7.12 12.43
N LEU A 67 -4.67 6.85 13.69
CA LEU A 67 -5.91 7.34 14.31
C LEU A 67 -5.92 8.87 14.43
N ALA A 68 -4.80 9.47 14.81
CA ALA A 68 -4.64 10.93 14.89
C ALA A 68 -4.82 11.59 13.51
N ILE A 69 -4.15 11.05 12.48
CA ILE A 69 -4.25 11.54 11.10
C ILE A 69 -5.67 11.35 10.56
N ALA A 70 -6.31 10.21 10.80
CA ALA A 70 -7.69 9.96 10.39
C ALA A 70 -8.65 10.99 10.99
N GLY A 71 -8.46 11.36 12.27
CA GLY A 71 -9.24 12.42 12.92
C GLY A 71 -9.07 13.82 12.31
N LEU A 72 -8.03 14.06 11.52
CA LEU A 72 -7.77 15.32 10.82
C LEU A 72 -8.13 15.27 9.32
N THR A 73 -8.20 14.07 8.73
CA THR A 73 -8.27 13.89 7.27
C THR A 73 -9.51 13.15 6.80
N LEU A 74 -10.38 12.71 7.70
CA LEU A 74 -11.65 12.05 7.38
C LEU A 74 -12.81 12.78 8.06
N THR A 75 -12.84 14.11 7.94
CA THR A 75 -13.76 14.98 8.69
C THR A 75 -14.89 15.55 7.82
N GLN A 76 -14.67 15.70 6.51
CA GLN A 76 -15.64 16.26 5.58
C GLN A 76 -15.59 15.55 4.22
N GLN A 77 -16.70 15.56 3.49
CA GLN A 77 -16.72 15.07 2.10
C GLN A 77 -16.27 16.15 1.12
N VAL A 78 -15.66 15.75 0.02
CA VAL A 78 -15.39 16.66 -1.10
C VAL A 78 -16.72 17.21 -1.65
N VAL A 79 -16.79 18.54 -1.81
CA VAL A 79 -18.01 19.22 -2.25
C VAL A 79 -18.18 19.12 -3.78
N PRO A 80 -19.41 18.88 -4.31
CA PRO A 80 -19.66 18.75 -5.74
C PRO A 80 -19.19 19.90 -6.64
N ALA A 81 -19.15 21.12 -6.10
CA ALA A 81 -18.70 22.32 -6.81
C ALA A 81 -17.18 22.38 -7.05
N THR A 82 -16.40 21.43 -6.51
CA THR A 82 -14.94 21.46 -6.59
C THR A 82 -14.42 20.69 -7.80
N PRO A 83 -13.30 21.11 -8.41
CA PRO A 83 -12.67 20.34 -9.49
C PRO A 83 -12.31 18.91 -9.06
N LEU A 84 -11.99 18.71 -7.78
CA LEU A 84 -11.68 17.41 -7.21
C LEU A 84 -12.88 16.46 -7.25
N TYR A 85 -14.10 16.95 -7.02
CA TYR A 85 -15.31 16.14 -7.09
C TYR A 85 -15.62 15.71 -8.52
N THR A 86 -15.40 16.57 -9.52
CA THR A 86 -15.58 16.21 -10.93
C THR A 86 -14.76 14.98 -11.32
N LEU A 87 -13.58 14.82 -10.71
CA LEU A 87 -12.68 13.69 -10.99
C LEU A 87 -13.03 12.44 -10.17
N LEU A 88 -13.47 12.60 -8.92
CA LEU A 88 -13.53 11.50 -7.95
C LEU A 88 -14.93 11.18 -7.42
N GLY A 89 -15.83 12.16 -7.45
CA GLY A 89 -17.16 12.09 -6.84
C GLY A 89 -18.05 11.02 -7.45
N ASN A 90 -17.80 10.66 -8.72
CA ASN A 90 -18.55 9.64 -9.44
C ASN A 90 -17.92 8.24 -9.37
N LEU A 91 -16.75 8.07 -8.73
CA LEU A 91 -16.10 6.77 -8.60
C LEU A 91 -16.82 5.95 -7.51
N PRO A 92 -17.51 4.84 -7.86
CA PRO A 92 -18.23 4.05 -6.87
C PRO A 92 -17.29 3.54 -5.78
N LEU A 93 -17.73 3.60 -4.52
CA LEU A 93 -16.99 3.13 -3.33
C LEU A 93 -15.68 3.87 -3.05
N PHE A 94 -15.35 4.91 -3.82
CA PHE A 94 -14.19 5.74 -3.57
C PHE A 94 -14.40 6.61 -2.33
N ASN A 95 -13.41 6.65 -1.45
CA ASN A 95 -13.52 7.44 -0.23
C ASN A 95 -13.29 8.93 -0.53
N ILE A 96 -14.38 9.68 -0.63
CA ILE A 96 -14.36 11.13 -0.83
C ILE A 96 -14.22 11.93 0.48
N LEU A 97 -13.89 11.28 1.60
CA LEU A 97 -13.60 12.00 2.84
C LEU A 97 -12.19 12.58 2.82
N CYS A 98 -12.09 13.84 3.23
CA CYS A 98 -10.86 14.60 3.39
C CYS A 98 -10.92 15.45 4.68
N GLY A 99 -9.79 16.08 5.01
CA GLY A 99 -9.70 17.12 6.02
C GLY A 99 -10.10 18.48 5.47
N GLU A 100 -9.87 19.51 6.30
CA GLU A 100 -9.88 20.90 5.87
C GLU A 100 -8.93 21.10 4.67
N ASP A 101 -9.25 22.01 3.75
CA ASP A 101 -8.48 22.29 2.52
C ASP A 101 -8.24 21.04 1.64
N TYR A 102 -9.10 20.04 1.79
CA TYR A 102 -9.01 18.73 1.16
C TYR A 102 -7.74 17.94 1.55
N ILE A 103 -7.16 18.19 2.72
CA ILE A 103 -5.97 17.44 3.21
C ILE A 103 -6.29 15.96 3.31
N THR A 104 -5.40 15.11 2.83
CA THR A 104 -5.60 13.65 2.79
C THR A 104 -4.58 12.90 3.62
N ALA A 105 -4.88 11.65 3.97
CA ALA A 105 -3.92 10.75 4.57
C ALA A 105 -3.24 9.88 3.50
N CYS A 106 -1.93 9.74 3.63
CA CYS A 106 -1.10 8.83 2.86
C CYS A 106 -0.44 7.82 3.80
N SER A 107 -0.36 6.57 3.34
CA SER A 107 0.38 5.52 4.03
C SER A 107 1.67 5.24 3.31
N ASP A 108 2.77 5.06 4.05
CA ASP A 108 4.03 4.65 3.45
C ASP A 108 3.89 3.25 2.79
N LYS A 109 4.01 3.23 1.46
CA LYS A 109 3.92 2.02 0.65
C LYS A 109 4.97 0.99 1.03
N LYS A 110 6.20 1.44 1.33
CA LYS A 110 7.30 0.55 1.74
C LYS A 110 6.90 -0.19 3.00
N HIS A 111 6.33 0.53 3.98
CA HIS A 111 5.82 -0.09 5.20
C HIS A 111 4.65 -1.06 4.93
N ASN A 112 3.76 -0.74 4.00
CA ASN A 112 2.66 -1.64 3.64
C ASN A 112 3.15 -2.93 2.97
N ASP A 113 4.15 -2.87 2.09
CA ASP A 113 4.71 -4.06 1.44
C ASP A 113 5.44 -4.95 2.43
N LYS A 114 6.23 -4.36 3.35
CA LYS A 114 6.81 -5.11 4.49
C LYS A 114 5.76 -5.82 5.30
N ARG A 115 4.67 -5.12 5.62
CA ARG A 115 3.56 -5.69 6.39
C ARG A 115 2.90 -6.85 5.66
N ARG A 116 2.69 -6.76 4.34
CA ARG A 116 2.14 -7.87 3.52
C ARG A 116 3.05 -9.09 3.57
N ARG A 117 4.34 -8.90 3.31
CA ARG A 117 5.36 -9.95 3.45
C ARG A 117 5.30 -10.58 4.85
N ASN A 118 5.36 -9.76 5.90
CA ASN A 118 5.34 -10.22 7.30
C ASN A 118 4.07 -11.00 7.68
N THR A 119 2.96 -10.83 6.95
CA THR A 119 1.75 -11.62 7.15
C THR A 119 1.98 -13.07 6.70
N LEU A 120 2.67 -13.27 5.57
CA LEU A 120 3.07 -14.59 5.08
C LEU A 120 4.16 -15.26 5.94
N LEU A 121 5.00 -14.45 6.60
CA LEU A 121 6.03 -14.92 7.53
C LEU A 121 5.48 -15.30 8.90
N HIS A 122 4.22 -14.98 9.18
CA HIS A 122 3.66 -15.24 10.50
C HIS A 122 3.58 -16.77 10.72
N PRO A 123 3.96 -17.31 11.90
CA PRO A 123 3.96 -18.76 12.12
C PRO A 123 2.60 -19.42 11.92
N LYS A 124 1.52 -18.67 12.21
CA LYS A 124 0.14 -19.13 11.95
C LYS A 124 -0.26 -19.07 10.48
N GLY A 125 0.58 -18.58 9.57
CA GLY A 125 0.23 -18.37 8.17
C GLY A 125 -0.98 -17.45 7.97
N ILE A 126 -1.60 -17.58 6.81
CA ILE A 126 -2.87 -16.94 6.46
C ILE A 126 -3.90 -17.98 6.02
N VAL A 127 -5.17 -17.63 6.13
CA VAL A 127 -6.29 -18.43 5.62
C VAL A 127 -7.01 -17.64 4.55
N ILE A 128 -7.21 -18.25 3.39
CA ILE A 128 -7.97 -17.69 2.27
C ILE A 128 -8.96 -18.75 1.80
N GLN A 129 -10.26 -18.44 1.85
CA GLN A 129 -11.33 -19.38 1.50
C GLN A 129 -11.21 -20.71 2.26
N GLY A 130 -10.86 -20.64 3.55
CA GLY A 130 -10.63 -21.83 4.38
C GLY A 130 -9.33 -22.60 4.08
N ILE A 131 -8.53 -22.18 3.10
CA ILE A 131 -7.25 -22.82 2.75
C ILE A 131 -6.12 -22.14 3.50
N HIS A 132 -5.35 -22.96 4.24
CA HIS A 132 -4.24 -22.49 5.04
C HIS A 132 -2.94 -22.41 4.23
N ILE A 133 -2.34 -21.22 4.21
CA ILE A 133 -1.09 -20.91 3.52
C ILE A 133 -0.04 -20.52 4.56
N THR A 134 0.95 -21.38 4.74
CA THR A 134 2.11 -21.15 5.61
C THR A 134 3.32 -20.69 4.79
N SER A 135 4.39 -20.31 5.49
CA SER A 135 5.68 -20.03 4.87
C SER A 135 6.19 -21.24 4.07
N ASP A 136 6.12 -22.45 4.64
CA ASP A 136 6.56 -23.69 3.98
C ASP A 136 5.77 -24.00 2.71
N VAL A 137 4.45 -23.80 2.75
CA VAL A 137 3.59 -23.92 1.56
C VAL A 137 4.04 -22.90 0.51
N THR A 138 4.26 -21.66 0.91
CA THR A 138 4.70 -20.60 0.00
C THR A 138 6.06 -20.96 -0.64
N GLU A 139 7.02 -21.43 0.14
CA GLU A 139 8.34 -21.87 -0.34
C GLU A 139 8.24 -23.03 -1.33
N GLN A 140 7.48 -24.07 -0.98
CA GLN A 140 7.22 -25.22 -1.85
C GLN A 140 6.67 -24.76 -3.20
N HIS A 141 5.72 -23.82 -3.20
CA HIS A 141 5.12 -23.30 -4.41
C HIS A 141 6.03 -22.37 -5.21
N LEU A 142 6.94 -21.62 -4.56
CA LEU A 142 7.90 -20.74 -5.23
C LEU A 142 9.07 -21.51 -5.89
N THR A 143 9.39 -22.69 -5.35
CA THR A 143 10.51 -23.54 -5.80
C THR A 143 10.07 -24.67 -6.74
N HIS A 144 8.75 -24.86 -6.92
CA HIS A 144 8.19 -25.92 -7.74
C HIS A 144 8.50 -25.74 -9.24
N VAL A 145 9.42 -26.55 -9.76
CA VAL A 145 9.78 -26.61 -11.18
C VAL A 145 8.62 -27.19 -11.99
N THR A 146 8.05 -26.39 -12.88
CA THR A 146 7.07 -26.88 -13.86
C THR A 146 7.80 -27.38 -15.12
N PRO A 147 7.48 -28.57 -15.67
CA PRO A 147 8.01 -29.03 -16.94
C PRO A 147 7.78 -27.97 -18.04
N SER A 148 8.86 -27.57 -18.69
CA SER A 148 8.89 -26.49 -19.68
C SER A 148 8.17 -26.87 -20.98
N ALA A 149 6.88 -26.56 -21.09
CA ALA A 149 6.25 -26.36 -22.39
C ALA A 149 6.11 -24.84 -22.61
N SER A 150 6.89 -24.29 -23.54
CA SER A 150 6.97 -22.87 -23.91
C SER A 150 7.36 -21.90 -22.77
N LEU A 151 8.67 -21.73 -22.57
CA LEU A 151 9.19 -20.50 -21.97
C LEU A 151 9.05 -19.39 -23.01
N SER A 152 8.10 -18.47 -22.82
CA SER A 152 8.28 -17.12 -23.37
C SER A 152 9.59 -16.57 -22.79
N LEU A 153 10.51 -16.11 -23.64
CA LEU A 153 11.78 -15.51 -23.22
C LEU A 153 11.50 -14.44 -22.15
N GLY A 154 12.07 -14.60 -20.95
CA GLY A 154 12.15 -13.53 -19.94
C GLY A 154 11.47 -13.75 -18.59
N GLN A 155 10.82 -14.89 -18.33
CA GLN A 155 10.18 -15.16 -17.02
C GLN A 155 10.87 -16.35 -16.31
N PRO A 156 11.69 -16.12 -15.26
CA PRO A 156 12.15 -17.20 -14.40
C PRO A 156 10.97 -17.68 -13.55
N ALA A 157 10.31 -18.77 -13.98
CA ALA A 157 9.08 -19.29 -13.38
C ALA A 157 9.22 -19.83 -11.95
N THR A 158 10.45 -19.93 -11.43
CA THR A 158 10.78 -20.53 -10.13
C THR A 158 11.96 -19.84 -9.47
N LEU A 159 11.86 -19.61 -8.17
CA LEU A 159 13.01 -19.20 -7.37
C LEU A 159 13.87 -20.42 -7.01
N SER A 160 15.18 -20.21 -6.86
CA SER A 160 16.01 -21.20 -6.17
C SER A 160 15.54 -21.36 -4.73
N LEU A 161 15.78 -22.53 -4.13
CA LEU A 161 15.46 -22.77 -2.73
C LEU A 161 16.06 -21.68 -1.82
N SER A 162 17.36 -21.40 -1.98
CA SER A 162 18.05 -20.34 -1.23
C SER A 162 17.42 -18.95 -1.38
N ALA A 163 16.93 -18.60 -2.57
CA ALA A 163 16.27 -17.32 -2.81
C ALA A 163 14.88 -17.27 -2.18
N ALA A 164 14.12 -18.37 -2.22
CA ALA A 164 12.82 -18.48 -1.58
C ALA A 164 12.96 -18.41 -0.05
N SER A 165 13.89 -19.17 0.53
CA SER A 165 14.17 -19.14 1.97
C SER A 165 14.62 -17.75 2.43
N ALA A 166 15.45 -17.05 1.65
CA ALA A 166 15.83 -15.68 1.98
C ALA A 166 14.62 -14.73 2.00
N CYS A 167 13.72 -14.83 1.02
CA CYS A 167 12.49 -14.04 0.97
C CYS A 167 11.54 -14.36 2.14
N LEU A 168 11.58 -15.59 2.63
CA LEU A 168 10.74 -16.11 3.71
C LEU A 168 11.41 -16.12 5.08
N ASN A 169 12.60 -15.49 5.22
CA ASN A 169 13.30 -15.42 6.49
C ASN A 169 12.58 -14.46 7.47
N PRO A 170 12.09 -14.94 8.64
CA PRO A 170 11.40 -14.12 9.63
C PRO A 170 12.31 -13.15 10.37
N ASP A 171 13.64 -13.32 10.33
CA ASP A 171 14.58 -12.45 11.05
C ASP A 171 14.83 -11.12 10.33
N ASP A 172 14.57 -11.08 9.01
CA ASP A 172 14.78 -9.88 8.19
C ASP A 172 13.46 -9.16 7.84
N LYS A 173 12.68 -8.75 8.84
CA LYS A 173 11.36 -8.11 8.64
C LYS A 173 11.40 -6.70 8.04
N GLN A 174 12.58 -6.08 7.97
CA GLN A 174 12.74 -4.68 7.54
C GLN A 174 13.23 -4.52 6.11
N ASN A 175 13.67 -5.61 5.47
CA ASN A 175 14.21 -5.57 4.11
C ASN A 175 13.11 -5.42 3.04
N MET A 176 13.12 -4.24 2.41
CA MET A 176 12.20 -3.87 1.35
C MET A 176 12.40 -4.67 0.06
N THR A 177 13.64 -4.97 -0.28
CA THR A 177 13.99 -5.71 -1.50
C THR A 177 13.46 -7.14 -1.43
N LEU A 178 13.59 -7.79 -0.27
CA LEU A 178 13.02 -9.12 -0.05
C LEU A 178 11.49 -9.11 -0.04
N ALA A 179 10.87 -8.06 0.53
CA ALA A 179 9.43 -7.90 0.46
C ALA A 179 8.93 -7.79 -0.98
N PHE A 180 9.53 -6.89 -1.78
CA PHE A 180 9.17 -6.74 -3.18
C PHE A 180 9.40 -8.02 -3.98
N ARG A 181 10.56 -8.67 -3.81
CA ARG A 181 10.90 -9.92 -4.48
C ARG A 181 9.90 -11.03 -4.16
N LEU A 182 9.48 -11.18 -2.89
CA LEU A 182 8.49 -12.19 -2.52
C LEU A 182 7.14 -11.92 -3.18
N LEU A 183 6.61 -10.69 -3.06
CA LEU A 183 5.30 -10.33 -3.60
C LEU A 183 5.26 -10.47 -5.12
N SER A 184 6.34 -10.07 -5.81
CA SER A 184 6.49 -10.22 -7.26
C SER A 184 6.64 -11.68 -7.70
N ALA A 185 7.34 -12.51 -6.91
CA ALA A 185 7.44 -13.93 -7.20
C ALA A 185 6.09 -14.64 -7.06
N ILE A 186 5.29 -14.29 -6.04
CA ILE A 186 3.92 -14.81 -5.87
C ILE A 186 3.02 -14.34 -7.02
N SER A 187 3.13 -13.08 -7.47
CA SER A 187 2.35 -12.58 -8.61
C SER A 187 2.69 -13.23 -9.94
N SER A 188 3.86 -13.85 -10.04
CA SER A 188 4.34 -14.51 -11.27
C SER A 188 4.14 -16.03 -11.25
N LEU A 189 3.47 -16.57 -10.22
CA LEU A 189 3.17 -17.99 -10.15
C LEU A 189 2.23 -18.41 -11.27
N ARG A 190 2.53 -19.57 -11.88
CA ARG A 190 1.72 -20.15 -12.94
C ARG A 190 0.45 -20.78 -12.39
N GLN A 191 -0.55 -20.94 -13.26
CA GLN A 191 -1.71 -21.78 -12.95
C GLN A 191 -1.29 -23.23 -12.71
N PRO A 192 -2.01 -23.98 -11.85
CA PRO A 192 -1.68 -25.38 -11.63
C PRO A 192 -1.86 -26.19 -12.92
N LEU A 193 -1.02 -27.18 -13.09
CA LEU A 193 -1.07 -28.09 -14.24
C LEU A 193 -2.12 -29.19 -13.99
N PRO A 194 -2.67 -29.81 -15.06
CA PRO A 194 -3.60 -30.92 -14.92
C PRO A 194 -3.01 -32.14 -14.19
N CYS A 195 -1.68 -32.30 -14.23
CA CYS A 195 -0.96 -33.38 -13.54
C CYS A 195 -0.66 -33.08 -12.06
N ASP A 196 -0.88 -31.85 -11.60
CA ASP A 196 -0.64 -31.51 -10.19
C ASP A 196 -1.66 -32.21 -9.29
N SER A 197 -1.23 -32.60 -8.09
CA SER A 197 -2.16 -33.18 -7.12
C SER A 197 -3.29 -32.19 -6.78
N PRO A 198 -4.53 -32.65 -6.53
CA PRO A 198 -5.65 -31.75 -6.24
C PRO A 198 -5.38 -30.78 -5.07
N ALA A 199 -4.69 -31.25 -4.03
CA ALA A 199 -4.33 -30.44 -2.87
C ALA A 199 -3.30 -29.34 -3.22
N PHE A 200 -2.30 -29.66 -4.05
CA PHE A 200 -1.34 -28.68 -4.55
C PHE A 200 -2.02 -27.66 -5.46
N ALA A 201 -2.85 -28.13 -6.39
CA ALA A 201 -3.56 -27.26 -7.32
C ALA A 201 -4.46 -26.25 -6.60
N LEU A 202 -5.14 -26.67 -5.53
CA LEU A 202 -5.96 -25.81 -4.70
C LEU A 202 -5.14 -24.69 -4.04
N LYS A 203 -4.04 -25.05 -3.34
CA LYS A 203 -3.13 -24.07 -2.74
C LYS A 203 -2.51 -23.14 -3.78
N ARG A 204 -2.17 -23.67 -4.96
CA ARG A 204 -1.65 -22.89 -6.08
C ARG A 204 -2.66 -21.83 -6.55
N ARG A 205 -3.93 -22.18 -6.69
CA ARG A 205 -4.99 -21.23 -7.08
C ARG A 205 -5.15 -20.11 -6.06
N ILE A 206 -5.09 -20.44 -4.77
CA ILE A 206 -5.12 -19.45 -3.69
C ILE A 206 -3.92 -18.50 -3.76
N LEU A 207 -2.72 -19.04 -3.99
CA LEU A 207 -1.52 -18.22 -4.20
C LEU A 207 -1.60 -17.37 -5.48
N ASN A 208 -2.23 -17.86 -6.55
CA ASN A 208 -2.45 -17.07 -7.77
C ASN A 208 -3.46 -15.95 -7.55
N LEU A 209 -4.52 -16.17 -6.76
CA LEU A 209 -5.45 -15.11 -6.35
C LEU A 209 -4.72 -14.03 -5.54
N LEU A 210 -3.90 -14.45 -4.59
CA LEU A 210 -3.05 -13.54 -3.81
C LEU A 210 -2.03 -12.82 -4.72
N GLY A 211 -1.47 -13.52 -5.70
CA GLY A 211 -0.56 -12.98 -6.70
C GLY A 211 -1.19 -11.91 -7.58
N ALA A 212 -2.43 -12.11 -8.05
CA ALA A 212 -3.18 -11.11 -8.79
C ALA A 212 -3.40 -9.85 -7.95
N MET A 213 -3.80 -10.01 -6.68
CA MET A 213 -3.93 -8.90 -5.74
C MET A 213 -2.60 -8.14 -5.55
N TYR A 214 -1.46 -8.85 -5.44
CA TYR A 214 -0.15 -8.20 -5.33
C TYR A 214 0.26 -7.49 -6.62
N CYS A 215 -0.02 -8.06 -7.79
CA CYS A 215 0.22 -7.41 -9.08
C CYS A 215 -0.49 -6.04 -9.12
N TYR A 216 -1.79 -6.01 -8.83
CA TYR A 216 -2.59 -4.79 -8.77
C TYR A 216 -2.16 -3.77 -7.69
N LEU A 217 -1.32 -4.17 -6.73
CA LEU A 217 -0.76 -3.29 -5.68
C LEU A 217 0.66 -2.80 -5.98
N LEU A 218 1.40 -3.52 -6.81
CA LEU A 218 2.78 -3.22 -7.15
C LEU A 218 2.85 -2.42 -8.45
N ASP A 219 2.17 -2.89 -9.48
CA ASP A 219 2.24 -2.37 -10.85
C ASP A 219 1.89 -0.88 -10.96
N PRO A 220 0.84 -0.33 -10.28
CA PRO A 220 0.51 1.09 -10.34
C PRO A 220 1.63 2.04 -9.90
N ILE A 221 2.62 1.52 -9.17
CA ILE A 221 3.69 2.30 -8.56
C ILE A 221 5.03 2.03 -9.24
N THR A 222 5.24 0.82 -9.74
CA THR A 222 6.48 0.44 -10.41
C THR A 222 6.45 0.66 -11.91
N ASN A 223 5.27 0.70 -12.51
CA ASN A 223 5.10 0.83 -13.95
C ASN A 223 4.77 2.27 -14.33
N ILE A 224 5.81 2.98 -14.79
CA ILE A 224 5.74 4.38 -15.21
C ILE A 224 4.93 4.60 -16.50
N TYR A 225 4.55 3.52 -17.20
CA TYR A 225 3.78 3.59 -18.45
C TYR A 225 2.27 3.60 -18.22
N LEU A 226 1.80 3.28 -17.01
CA LEU A 226 0.39 3.32 -16.69
C LEU A 226 -0.08 4.77 -16.57
N SER A 227 -1.17 5.09 -17.25
CA SER A 227 -1.94 6.31 -17.02
C SER A 227 -2.53 6.33 -15.61
N LEU A 228 -2.88 7.53 -15.14
CA LEU A 228 -3.55 7.69 -13.84
C LEU A 228 -4.84 6.86 -13.72
N GLY A 229 -5.62 6.77 -14.81
CA GLY A 229 -6.83 5.95 -14.85
C GLY A 229 -6.53 4.47 -14.65
N GLU A 230 -5.54 3.94 -15.37
CA GLU A 230 -5.12 2.52 -15.24
C GLU A 230 -4.56 2.22 -13.84
N GLN A 231 -3.79 3.14 -13.26
CA GLN A 231 -3.32 3.02 -11.88
C GLN A 231 -4.48 2.95 -10.89
N LEU A 232 -5.52 3.79 -11.07
CA LEU A 232 -6.73 3.79 -10.26
C LEU A 232 -7.53 2.49 -10.42
N ASP A 233 -7.68 2.01 -11.65
CA ASP A 233 -8.41 0.77 -11.95
C ASP A 233 -7.76 -0.43 -11.28
N GLN A 234 -6.43 -0.55 -11.39
CA GLN A 234 -5.68 -1.62 -10.72
C GLN A 234 -5.79 -1.50 -9.19
N LEU A 235 -5.58 -0.31 -8.61
CA LEU A 235 -5.71 -0.13 -7.16
C LEU A 235 -7.14 -0.42 -6.68
N SER A 236 -8.15 -0.06 -7.46
CA SER A 236 -9.55 -0.40 -7.21
C SER A 236 -9.75 -1.92 -7.20
N ALA A 237 -9.23 -2.64 -8.20
CA ALA A 237 -9.29 -4.11 -8.25
C ALA A 237 -8.64 -4.74 -7.00
N ALA A 238 -7.47 -4.26 -6.59
CA ALA A 238 -6.81 -4.73 -5.37
C ALA A 238 -7.66 -4.50 -4.11
N VAL A 239 -8.29 -3.34 -3.98
CA VAL A 239 -9.17 -3.03 -2.84
C VAL A 239 -10.36 -3.98 -2.80
N HIS A 240 -11.01 -4.23 -3.94
CA HIS A 240 -12.15 -5.14 -4.02
C HIS A 240 -11.77 -6.57 -3.64
N ILE A 241 -10.65 -7.09 -4.15
CA ILE A 241 -10.16 -8.43 -3.79
C ILE A 241 -9.94 -8.51 -2.28
N VAL A 242 -9.26 -7.52 -1.69
CA VAL A 242 -8.97 -7.56 -0.26
C VAL A 242 -10.25 -7.44 0.57
N LEU A 243 -11.16 -6.55 0.21
CA LEU A 243 -12.43 -6.42 0.93
C LEU A 243 -13.23 -7.72 0.88
N ALA A 244 -13.27 -8.40 -0.27
CA ALA A 244 -13.91 -9.70 -0.41
C ALA A 244 -13.24 -10.78 0.47
N LEU A 245 -11.90 -10.91 0.40
CA LEU A 245 -11.15 -11.87 1.21
C LEU A 245 -11.27 -11.59 2.72
N TYR A 246 -11.19 -10.32 3.11
CA TYR A 246 -11.36 -9.92 4.50
C TYR A 246 -12.80 -10.12 4.99
N ALA A 247 -13.81 -9.91 4.13
CA ALA A 247 -15.20 -10.17 4.47
C ALA A 247 -15.42 -11.64 4.84
N GLN A 248 -14.73 -12.55 4.16
CA GLN A 248 -14.81 -14.00 4.35
C GLN A 248 -13.97 -14.50 5.52
N ASP A 249 -12.66 -14.23 5.53
CA ASP A 249 -11.71 -14.87 6.46
C ASP A 249 -11.25 -13.93 7.60
N LYS A 250 -11.61 -12.64 7.56
CA LYS A 250 -11.33 -11.64 8.60
C LYS A 250 -9.85 -11.63 9.02
N GLY A 251 -9.59 -11.74 10.32
CA GLY A 251 -8.27 -11.75 10.92
C GLY A 251 -7.41 -12.96 10.54
N ALA A 252 -8.00 -14.02 9.98
CA ALA A 252 -7.27 -15.20 9.52
C ALA A 252 -6.61 -14.96 8.15
N PHE A 253 -7.21 -14.13 7.28
CA PHE A 253 -6.55 -13.68 6.05
C PHE A 253 -5.46 -12.65 6.35
N MET A 254 -5.79 -11.63 7.13
CA MET A 254 -4.86 -10.56 7.45
C MET A 254 -5.26 -9.86 8.76
N PRO A 255 -4.32 -9.47 9.62
CA PRO A 255 -4.66 -8.86 10.90
C PRO A 255 -5.52 -7.59 10.78
N THR A 256 -6.38 -7.33 11.79
CA THR A 256 -7.38 -6.25 11.76
C THR A 256 -6.79 -4.85 11.59
N ASN A 257 -5.56 -4.62 12.06
CA ASN A 257 -4.85 -3.35 11.89
C ASN A 257 -4.49 -3.03 10.42
N TYR A 258 -4.66 -3.98 9.50
CA TYR A 258 -4.51 -3.79 8.06
C TYR A 258 -5.77 -3.22 7.40
N THR A 259 -6.95 -3.33 8.02
CA THR A 259 -8.19 -2.73 7.44
C THR A 259 -8.12 -1.20 7.38
N THR A 260 -7.35 -0.57 8.28
CA THR A 260 -7.05 0.87 8.21
C THR A 260 -6.22 1.23 6.98
N ILE A 261 -5.44 0.30 6.43
CA ILE A 261 -4.68 0.50 5.18
C ILE A 261 -5.65 0.65 4.00
N TYR A 262 -6.81 -0.03 4.00
CA TYR A 262 -7.79 0.08 2.89
C TYR A 262 -8.57 1.39 2.91
N LYS A 263 -8.82 1.95 4.10
CA LYS A 263 -9.30 3.34 4.24
C LYS A 263 -8.29 4.38 3.71
N HIS A 264 -7.00 4.03 3.66
CA HIS A 264 -5.94 4.86 3.11
C HIS A 264 -5.60 4.55 1.64
N ILE A 265 -5.79 3.32 1.16
CA ILE A 265 -5.66 2.99 -0.27
C ILE A 265 -6.73 3.72 -1.08
N SER A 266 -7.90 3.97 -0.51
CA SER A 266 -8.90 4.85 -1.13
C SER A 266 -8.53 6.34 -1.15
N SER A 267 -7.52 6.80 -0.39
CA SER A 267 -7.06 8.21 -0.35
C SER A 267 -5.63 8.43 -0.89
N ALA A 268 -4.86 7.36 -1.05
CA ALA A 268 -3.49 7.37 -1.56
C ALA A 268 -3.39 7.88 -3.01
N PRO A 269 -4.29 7.51 -3.95
CA PRO A 269 -4.28 8.07 -5.30
C PRO A 269 -4.53 9.57 -5.32
N ILE A 270 -5.39 10.08 -4.42
CA ILE A 270 -5.67 11.52 -4.30
C ILE A 270 -4.38 12.28 -3.93
N SER A 271 -3.64 11.75 -2.96
CA SER A 271 -2.50 12.42 -2.35
C SER A 271 -1.23 12.36 -3.20
N VAL A 272 -0.96 11.21 -3.83
CA VAL A 272 0.32 10.91 -4.49
C VAL A 272 0.24 11.05 -6.00
N LEU A 273 -0.94 10.85 -6.60
CA LEU A 273 -1.08 10.78 -8.06
C LEU A 273 -1.89 11.95 -8.62
N LEU A 274 -3.04 12.26 -8.03
CA LEU A 274 -3.93 13.31 -8.54
C LEU A 274 -3.46 14.72 -8.16
N LYS A 275 -3.14 14.97 -6.89
CA LYS A 275 -2.76 16.33 -6.45
C LYS A 275 -1.51 16.87 -7.14
N PRO A 276 -0.40 16.10 -7.28
CA PRO A 276 0.74 16.56 -8.05
C PRO A 276 0.36 16.85 -9.51
N SER A 277 -0.34 15.94 -10.19
CA SER A 277 -0.74 16.13 -11.60
C SER A 277 -1.77 17.24 -11.85
N LEU A 278 -2.52 17.66 -10.83
CA LEU A 278 -3.43 18.81 -10.89
C LEU A 278 -2.75 20.14 -10.54
N MET A 279 -1.65 20.09 -9.79
CA MET A 279 -0.89 21.26 -9.31
C MET A 279 0.32 21.58 -10.19
N THR A 280 0.84 20.62 -10.97
CA THR A 280 1.76 20.92 -12.08
C THR A 280 0.95 21.20 -13.35
N PRO A 281 0.87 22.46 -13.83
CA PRO A 281 0.51 22.66 -15.22
C PRO A 281 1.58 21.91 -16.01
N ARG A 282 1.17 20.93 -16.83
CA ARG A 282 2.06 20.40 -17.87
C ARG A 282 2.56 21.60 -18.64
N VAL A 283 3.82 21.97 -18.44
CA VAL A 283 4.51 22.83 -19.39
C VAL A 283 4.50 22.03 -20.67
N ASN A 284 3.64 22.45 -21.59
CA ASN A 284 3.60 21.92 -22.95
C ASN A 284 5.01 22.06 -23.51
N PHE A 285 5.71 20.94 -23.64
CA PHE A 285 6.78 20.84 -24.60
C PHE A 285 6.20 20.06 -25.78
N LEU A 286 6.13 20.78 -26.91
CA LEU A 286 5.93 20.26 -28.25
C LEU A 286 6.85 19.07 -28.53
#